data_AF-A0A1M4TYH8-F1
#
_entry.id   AF-A0A1M4TYH8-F1
#
_cell.length_a   1.000
_cell.length_b   1.000
_cell.length_c   1.000
_cell.angle_alpha   90.00
_cell.angle_beta   90.00
_cell.angle_gamma   90.00
#
_symmetry.space_group_name_H-M   'P 1'
#
loop_
_entity.id
_entity.type
_entity.pdbx_description
1 polymer ?
#
loop_
_entity_poly.entity_id
_entity_poly.type
_entity_poly.pdbx_seq_one_letter_code
_entity_poly.pdbx_strand_id
1 'polypeptide(L)'
;MFVLFLVIFAKNKYLMRLLTILLSISLASFLYACSGPSIEEDARSAADLSRISNQCAIENDMTGAGKAYSEAQAIMEKYKNLGKFEEFYEIYNSYLQESARVEDAKLEEEADAALAEPAGTTNEKK
;
A
#
# COMPACT_ATOMS: atom_id res chain seq x y z
N MET A 1 -20.01 42.56 -23.72
CA MET A 1 -18.60 42.20 -23.94
C MET A 1 -18.41 40.69 -24.18
N PHE A 2 -19.09 39.81 -23.43
CA PHE A 2 -19.07 38.34 -23.63
C PHE A 2 -19.57 37.86 -25.01
N VAL A 3 -20.60 38.50 -25.57
CA VAL A 3 -21.21 38.09 -26.86
C VAL A 3 -20.27 38.36 -28.05
N LEU A 4 -19.49 39.46 -28.00
CA LEU A 4 -18.47 39.76 -29.01
C LEU A 4 -17.31 38.74 -28.95
N PHE A 5 -16.95 38.29 -27.76
CA PHE A 5 -15.95 37.24 -27.56
C PHE A 5 -16.39 35.90 -28.18
N LEU A 6 -17.66 35.53 -28.01
CA LEU A 6 -18.22 34.30 -28.60
C LEU A 6 -18.28 34.33 -30.14
N VAL A 7 -18.59 35.49 -30.73
CA VAL A 7 -18.64 35.64 -32.22
C VAL A 7 -17.23 35.59 -32.84
N ILE A 8 -16.23 36.17 -32.17
CA ILE A 8 -14.81 36.08 -32.58
C ILE A 8 -14.32 34.63 -32.45
N PHE A 9 -14.72 33.92 -31.39
CA PHE A 9 -14.40 32.51 -31.18
C PHE A 9 -15.02 31.58 -32.24
N ALA A 10 -16.23 31.88 -32.72
CA ALA A 10 -16.95 31.05 -33.69
C ALA A 10 -16.40 31.17 -35.13
N LYS A 11 -15.80 32.30 -35.52
CA LYS A 11 -15.32 32.51 -36.90
C LYS A 11 -13.88 32.06 -37.16
N ASN A 12 -13.07 31.89 -36.11
CA ASN A 12 -11.65 31.67 -36.29
C ASN A 12 -11.29 30.20 -36.05
N LYS A 13 -11.32 29.40 -37.12
CA LYS A 13 -11.02 27.95 -37.12
C LYS A 13 -9.66 27.63 -36.49
N TYR A 14 -8.73 28.58 -36.51
CA TYR A 14 -7.42 28.49 -35.85
C TYR A 14 -7.49 28.69 -34.33
N LEU A 15 -8.38 29.56 -33.84
CA LEU A 15 -8.57 29.83 -32.41
C LEU A 15 -9.19 28.61 -31.70
N MET A 16 -10.17 27.95 -32.33
CA MET A 16 -10.73 26.69 -31.80
C MET A 16 -9.67 25.57 -31.72
N ARG A 17 -8.85 25.40 -32.77
CA ARG A 17 -7.77 24.40 -32.76
C ARG A 17 -6.71 24.70 -31.70
N LEU A 18 -6.31 25.95 -31.54
CA LEU A 18 -5.37 26.38 -30.51
C LEU A 18 -5.92 26.12 -29.10
N LEU A 19 -7.20 26.42 -28.86
CA LEU A 19 -7.85 26.15 -27.58
C LEU A 19 -7.91 24.63 -27.30
N THR A 20 -8.14 23.82 -28.32
CA THR A 20 -8.17 22.35 -28.17
C THR A 20 -6.78 21.82 -27.82
N ILE A 21 -5.72 22.37 -28.42
CA ILE A 21 -4.33 22.02 -28.11
C ILE A 21 -3.98 22.44 -26.67
N LEU A 22 -4.31 23.67 -26.27
CA LEU A 22 -4.10 24.15 -24.89
C LEU A 22 -4.86 23.32 -23.85
N LEU A 23 -6.11 22.96 -24.14
CA LEU A 23 -6.91 22.09 -23.27
C LEU A 23 -6.28 20.69 -23.17
N SER A 24 -5.78 20.14 -24.28
CA SER A 24 -5.13 18.83 -24.31
C SER A 24 -3.80 18.81 -23.52
N ILE A 25 -3.02 19.88 -23.60
CA ILE A 25 -1.76 20.04 -22.83
C ILE A 25 -2.08 20.17 -21.33
N SER A 26 -3.07 21.00 -20.98
CA SER A 26 -3.49 21.13 -19.57
C SER A 26 -4.02 19.81 -19.02
N LEU A 27 -4.81 19.06 -19.79
CA LEU A 27 -5.32 17.75 -19.39
C LEU A 27 -4.18 16.71 -19.22
N ALA A 28 -3.18 16.72 -20.10
CA ALA A 28 -2.01 15.85 -19.96
C ALA A 28 -1.19 16.17 -18.69
N SER A 29 -1.08 17.45 -18.30
CA SER A 29 -0.42 17.83 -17.05
C SER A 29 -1.16 17.35 -15.79
N PHE A 30 -2.50 17.32 -15.81
CA PHE A 30 -3.28 16.76 -14.71
C PHE A 30 -3.12 15.24 -14.58
N LEU A 31 -2.95 14.51 -15.69
CA LEU A 31 -2.75 13.06 -15.67
C LEU A 31 -1.38 12.66 -15.10
N TYR A 32 -0.35 13.49 -15.29
CA TYR A 32 0.97 13.25 -14.68
C TYR A 32 1.01 13.50 -13.15
N ALA A 33 0.07 14.28 -12.61
CA ALA A 33 0.00 14.56 -11.17
C ALA A 33 -0.65 13.42 -10.34
N CYS A 34 -1.31 12.47 -10.99
CA CYS A 34 -1.96 11.33 -10.32
C CYS A 34 -1.05 10.09 -10.19
N SER A 35 0.18 10.14 -10.70
CA SER A 35 1.11 8.99 -10.73
C SER A 35 2.23 9.09 -9.68
N GLY A 36 1.96 9.73 -8.55
CA GLY A 36 2.90 9.72 -7.42
C GLY A 36 2.95 8.32 -6.78
N PRO A 37 4.10 7.89 -6.21
CA PRO A 37 4.15 6.66 -5.43
C PRO A 37 3.12 6.73 -4.30
N SER A 38 2.23 5.74 -4.24
CA SER A 38 1.11 5.75 -3.30
C SER A 38 1.62 5.52 -1.88
N ILE A 39 1.20 6.40 -0.96
CA ILE A 39 1.45 6.25 0.47
C ILE A 39 0.93 4.92 1.02
N GLU A 40 -0.14 4.38 0.42
CA GLU A 40 -0.72 3.10 0.81
C GLU A 40 0.17 1.91 0.44
N GLU A 41 0.81 1.95 -0.73
CA GLU A 41 1.71 0.89 -1.19
C GLU A 41 2.98 0.86 -0.33
N ASP A 42 3.54 2.03 -0.07
CA ASP A 42 4.71 2.17 0.81
C ASP A 42 4.38 1.76 2.25
N ALA A 43 3.21 2.14 2.78
CA ALA A 43 2.77 1.74 4.11
C ALA A 43 2.58 0.22 4.22
N ARG A 44 1.98 -0.41 3.20
CA ARG A 44 1.86 -1.87 3.12
C ARG A 44 3.23 -2.54 3.09
N SER A 45 4.11 -2.08 2.23
CA SER A 45 5.47 -2.62 2.08
C SER A 45 6.26 -2.52 3.38
N ALA A 46 6.18 -1.38 4.07
CA ALA A 46 6.80 -1.21 5.38
C ALA A 46 6.22 -2.17 6.44
N ALA A 47 4.90 -2.39 6.45
CA ALA A 47 4.26 -3.34 7.35
C ALA A 47 4.71 -4.79 7.08
N ASP A 48 4.79 -5.18 5.80
CA ASP A 48 5.30 -6.49 5.40
C ASP A 48 6.77 -6.69 5.80
N LEU A 49 7.61 -5.69 5.60
CA LEU A 49 9.02 -5.72 6.02
C LEU A 49 9.17 -5.82 7.54
N SER A 50 8.34 -5.10 8.31
CA SER A 50 8.30 -5.23 9.77
C SER A 50 7.91 -6.64 10.21
N ARG A 51 6.94 -7.26 9.54
CA ARG A 51 6.53 -8.65 9.81
C ARG A 51 7.64 -9.64 9.47
N ILE A 52 8.27 -9.50 8.29
CA ILE A 52 9.40 -10.32 7.89
C ILE A 52 10.54 -10.19 8.90
N SER A 53 10.81 -8.97 9.37
CA SER A 53 11.84 -8.74 10.39
C SER A 53 11.56 -9.53 11.67
N ASN A 54 10.32 -9.49 12.16
CA ASN A 54 9.90 -10.26 13.33
C ASN A 54 10.01 -11.77 13.09
N GLN A 55 9.58 -12.25 11.92
CA GLN A 55 9.67 -13.67 11.56
C GLN A 55 11.13 -14.15 11.53
N CYS A 56 12.02 -13.40 10.88
CA CYS A 56 13.46 -13.71 10.89
C CYS A 56 14.03 -13.71 12.31
N ALA A 57 13.58 -12.79 13.19
CA ALA A 57 14.01 -12.76 14.58
C ALA A 57 13.55 -14.00 15.36
N ILE A 58 12.31 -14.47 15.13
CA ILE A 58 11.78 -15.73 15.69
C ILE A 58 12.62 -16.93 15.20
N GLU A 59 13.01 -16.93 13.94
CA GLU A 59 13.87 -17.96 13.31
C GLU A 59 15.36 -17.84 13.67
N ASN A 60 15.72 -16.89 14.54
CA ASN A 60 17.10 -16.55 14.92
C ASN A 60 18.00 -16.05 13.77
N ASP A 61 17.42 -15.67 12.62
CA ASP A 61 18.12 -14.96 11.56
C ASP A 61 18.17 -13.45 11.85
N MET A 62 19.10 -13.06 12.71
CA MET A 62 19.29 -11.66 13.10
C MET A 62 19.77 -10.78 11.92
N THR A 63 20.40 -11.38 10.90
CA THR A 63 20.87 -10.63 9.73
C THR A 63 19.69 -10.29 8.81
N GLY A 64 18.84 -11.27 8.52
CA GLY A 64 17.58 -11.06 7.81
C GLY A 64 16.66 -10.09 8.54
N ALA A 65 16.54 -10.25 9.87
CA ALA A 65 15.73 -9.38 10.71
C ALA A 65 16.20 -7.91 10.63
N GLY A 66 17.51 -7.68 10.81
CA GLY A 66 18.09 -6.35 10.75
C GLY A 66 17.96 -5.70 9.37
N LYS A 67 18.12 -6.49 8.29
CA LYS A 67 17.96 -6.01 6.91
C LYS A 67 16.53 -5.55 6.65
N ALA A 68 15.54 -6.41 6.91
CA ALA A 68 14.13 -6.08 6.68
C ALA A 68 13.68 -4.87 7.51
N TYR A 69 14.11 -4.80 8.79
CA TYR A 69 13.83 -3.65 9.64
C TYR A 69 14.41 -2.34 9.10
N SER A 70 15.64 -2.38 8.59
CA SER A 70 16.30 -1.20 8.02
C SER A 70 15.58 -0.71 6.76
N GLU A 71 15.10 -1.61 5.92
CA GLU A 71 14.30 -1.27 4.74
C GLU A 71 12.95 -0.65 5.13
N ALA A 72 12.25 -1.19 6.14
CA ALA A 72 11.03 -0.59 6.67
C ALA A 72 11.27 0.83 7.20
N GLN A 73 12.37 1.03 7.95
CA GLN A 73 12.74 2.35 8.46
C GLN A 73 13.05 3.36 7.35
N ALA A 74 13.68 2.93 6.26
CA ALA A 74 13.96 3.83 5.13
C ALA A 74 12.68 4.39 4.50
N ILE A 75 11.62 3.57 4.41
CA ILE A 75 10.29 4.01 3.95
C ILE A 75 9.68 4.99 4.96
N MET A 76 9.72 4.68 6.26
CA MET A 76 9.22 5.58 7.31
C MET A 76 9.89 6.95 7.27
N GLU A 77 11.22 6.96 7.09
CA GLU A 77 12.03 8.18 7.06
C GLU A 77 11.71 9.05 5.84
N LYS A 78 11.38 8.44 4.69
CA LYS A 78 10.86 9.16 3.51
C LYS A 78 9.64 10.02 3.89
N TYR A 79 8.68 9.47 4.61
CA TYR A 79 7.44 10.20 4.96
C TYR A 79 7.62 11.20 6.12
N LYS A 80 8.59 10.98 7.03
CA LYS A 80 9.03 12.02 7.97
C LYS A 80 9.55 13.26 7.25
N ASN A 81 10.45 13.05 6.29
CA ASN A 81 11.05 14.15 5.53
C ASN A 81 10.05 14.88 4.63
N LEU A 82 8.99 14.19 4.20
CA LEU A 82 7.90 14.78 3.43
C LEU A 82 6.84 15.48 4.30
N GLY A 83 6.95 15.44 5.64
CA GLY A 83 5.94 15.99 6.55
C GLY A 83 4.60 15.23 6.53
N LYS A 84 4.60 14.00 6.02
CA LYS A 84 3.42 13.13 5.87
C LYS A 84 3.49 11.88 6.74
N PHE A 85 4.31 11.94 7.80
CA PHE A 85 4.54 10.78 8.65
C PHE A 85 3.28 10.29 9.34
N GLU A 86 2.42 11.20 9.83
CA GLU A 86 1.18 10.82 10.51
C GLU A 86 0.24 10.03 9.59
N GLU A 87 -0.04 10.57 8.40
CA GLU A 87 -0.87 9.92 7.37
C GLU A 87 -0.30 8.55 6.99
N PHE A 88 1.02 8.46 6.79
CA PHE A 88 1.70 7.20 6.51
C PHE A 88 1.54 6.21 7.67
N TYR A 89 1.73 6.68 8.91
CA TYR A 89 1.79 5.84 10.10
C TYR A 89 0.41 5.28 10.47
N GLU A 90 -0.66 6.05 10.26
CA GLU A 90 -2.04 5.59 10.39
C GLU A 90 -2.31 4.40 9.44
N ILE A 91 -1.96 4.53 8.17
CA ILE A 91 -2.16 3.47 7.17
C ILE A 91 -1.27 2.26 7.49
N TYR A 92 0.00 2.48 7.83
CA TYR A 92 0.94 1.43 8.23
C TYR A 92 0.39 0.59 9.40
N ASN A 93 -0.13 1.25 10.44
CA ASN A 93 -0.69 0.56 11.60
C ASN A 93 -1.95 -0.24 11.26
N SER A 94 -2.77 0.25 10.31
CA SER A 94 -3.93 -0.51 9.84
C SER A 94 -3.52 -1.86 9.22
N TYR A 95 -2.44 -1.89 8.44
CA TYR A 95 -1.92 -3.12 7.86
C TYR A 95 -1.31 -4.06 8.90
N LEU A 96 -0.58 -3.53 9.89
CA LEU A 96 -0.09 -4.34 11.01
C LEU A 96 -1.24 -5.00 11.77
N GLN A 97 -2.28 -4.22 12.10
CA GLN A 97 -3.43 -4.73 12.84
C GLN A 97 -4.20 -5.79 12.03
N GLU A 98 -4.38 -5.57 10.73
CA GLU A 98 -5.01 -6.56 9.86
C GLU A 98 -4.21 -7.86 9.82
N SER A 99 -2.89 -7.78 9.68
CA SER A 99 -2.04 -8.98 9.66
C SER A 99 -2.10 -9.77 10.98
N ALA A 100 -2.12 -9.10 12.13
CA ALA A 100 -2.25 -9.76 13.44
C ALA A 100 -3.58 -10.52 13.57
N ARG A 101 -4.69 -9.91 13.13
CA ARG A 101 -6.01 -10.56 13.17
C ARG A 101 -6.10 -11.81 12.29
N VAL A 102 -5.44 -11.78 11.14
CA VAL A 102 -5.39 -12.93 10.23
C VAL A 102 -4.55 -14.07 10.83
N GLU A 103 -3.46 -13.75 11.51
CA GLU A 103 -2.64 -14.74 12.22
C GLU A 103 -3.42 -15.38 13.39
N ASP A 104 -4.10 -14.58 14.21
CA ASP A 104 -4.95 -15.08 15.30
C ASP A 104 -6.06 -16.00 14.80
N ALA A 105 -6.75 -15.62 13.71
CA ALA A 105 -7.83 -16.43 13.13
C ALA A 105 -7.34 -17.78 12.59
N LYS A 106 -6.12 -17.83 12.03
CA LYS A 106 -5.51 -19.10 11.58
C LYS A 106 -5.17 -20.02 12.74
N LEU A 107 -4.67 -19.46 13.84
CA LEU A 107 -4.37 -20.23 15.04
C LEU A 107 -5.64 -20.82 15.67
N GLU A 108 -6.76 -20.08 15.64
CA GLU A 108 -8.08 -20.60 16.07
C GLU A 108 -8.55 -21.76 15.17
N GLU A 109 -8.46 -21.63 13.85
CA GLU A 109 -8.83 -22.71 12.91
C GLU A 109 -7.96 -23.97 13.07
N GLU A 110 -6.65 -23.80 13.26
CA GLU A 110 -5.72 -24.91 13.49
C GLU A 110 -5.98 -25.61 14.84
N ALA A 111 -6.32 -24.85 15.88
CA ALA A 111 -6.68 -25.40 17.19
C ALA A 111 -8.00 -26.20 17.13
N ASP A 112 -9.01 -25.67 16.44
CA ASP A 112 -10.29 -26.35 16.24
C ASP A 112 -10.14 -27.62 15.39
N ALA A 113 -9.29 -27.60 14.36
CA ALA A 113 -8.97 -28.77 13.56
C ALA A 113 -8.23 -29.86 14.37
N ALA A 114 -7.31 -29.47 15.27
CA ALA A 114 -6.58 -30.40 16.12
C ALA A 114 -7.48 -31.08 17.18
N LEU A 115 -8.56 -30.42 17.62
CA LEU A 115 -9.55 -30.99 18.54
C LEU A 115 -10.57 -31.91 17.84
N ALA A 116 -10.63 -31.89 16.51
CA ALA A 116 -11.55 -32.71 15.71
C ALA A 116 -10.98 -34.09 15.30
N GLU A 117 -9.70 -34.39 15.59
CA GLU A 117 -9.13 -35.73 15.36
C GLU A 117 -9.66 -36.76 16.38
N PRO A 118 -10.42 -37.80 15.97
CA PRO A 118 -10.92 -38.81 16.90
C PRO A 118 -9.78 -39.71 17.39
N ALA A 119 -9.64 -39.81 18.71
CA ALA A 119 -8.82 -40.81 19.37
C ALA A 119 -9.27 -42.24 19.00
N GLY A 120 -8.55 -42.89 18.11
CA GLY A 120 -8.67 -44.32 17.79
C GLY A 120 -7.63 -44.69 16.74
N THR A 121 -6.76 -45.69 16.89
CA THR A 121 -6.82 -46.92 17.69
C THR A 121 -5.42 -47.35 18.10
N THR A 122 -5.20 -47.60 19.39
CA THR A 122 -4.16 -48.52 19.86
C THR A 122 -4.43 -49.90 19.25
N ASN A 123 -3.50 -50.41 18.44
CA ASN A 123 -3.46 -51.84 18.15
C ASN A 123 -2.10 -52.36 18.61
N GLU A 124 -2.12 -52.96 19.81
CA GLU A 124 -1.15 -53.96 20.21
C GLU A 124 -1.12 -55.06 19.13
N LYS A 125 0.06 -55.33 18.56
CA LYS A 125 0.34 -56.64 17.97
C LYS A 125 1.50 -57.29 18.71
N LYS A 126 1.06 -58.28 19.49
CA LYS A 126 1.80 -59.40 20.05
C LYS A 126 2.52 -60.22 18.99
#